data_AF-A0A954JBF3-F1
#
_entry.id   AF-A0A954JBF3-F1
#
_cell.length_a   1.000
_cell.length_b   1.000
_cell.length_c   1.000
_cell.angle_alpha   90.00
_cell.angle_beta   90.00
_cell.angle_gamma   90.00
#
_symmetry.space_group_name_H-M   'P 1'
#
loop_
_entity.id
_entity.type
_entity.pdbx_description
1 polymer ?
#
loop_
_entity_poly.entity_id
_entity_poly.type
_entity_poly.pdbx_seq_one_letter_code
_entity_poly.pdbx_strand_id
1 'polypeptide(L)'
;MTVPGHTPADFAVCFEETQFWVTHRREAYGPFDYQWSSDLYGVELFFQGEKFGECCNAEQFFADLKPFRLPQRVVEVAMHVSAALIQSMFDSINRSDRLMLVVSRLERAGLNRYSVQNRIPSSANPTPFKNSLPSPPKNQN
;
A
#
# COMPACT_ATOMS: atom_id res chain seq x y z
N MET A 1 7.52 24.60 -19.94
CA MET A 1 7.16 25.50 -18.82
C MET A 1 6.93 24.63 -17.61
N THR A 2 7.86 24.63 -16.67
CA THR A 2 7.86 23.77 -15.48
C THR A 2 7.25 24.57 -14.33
N VAL A 3 6.17 24.06 -13.73
CA VAL A 3 5.50 24.71 -12.60
C VAL A 3 6.46 24.71 -11.40
N PRO A 4 6.77 25.86 -10.76
CA PRO A 4 7.68 25.89 -9.62
C PRO A 4 6.92 25.48 -8.35
N GLY A 5 7.50 24.57 -7.54
CA GLY A 5 7.12 24.43 -6.13
C GLY A 5 6.63 23.06 -5.64
N HIS A 6 6.90 21.94 -6.31
CA HIS A 6 6.71 20.62 -5.71
C HIS A 6 8.00 19.80 -5.81
N THR A 7 8.83 19.86 -4.77
CA THR A 7 9.85 18.83 -4.58
C THR A 7 9.10 17.54 -4.28
N PRO A 8 9.18 16.50 -5.13
CA PRO A 8 8.56 15.21 -4.81
C PRO A 8 9.14 14.70 -3.50
N ALA A 9 8.28 14.30 -2.57
CA ALA A 9 8.73 13.78 -1.28
C ALA A 9 9.56 12.51 -1.53
N ASP A 10 10.78 12.45 -0.98
CA ASP A 10 11.62 11.25 -1.11
C ASP A 10 11.01 10.05 -0.37
N PHE A 11 10.27 10.32 0.71
CA PHE A 11 9.63 9.33 1.57
C PHE A 11 8.22 9.81 1.98
N ALA A 12 7.20 9.10 1.54
CA ALA A 12 5.82 9.45 1.86
C ALA A 12 4.90 8.22 1.90
N VAL A 13 3.80 8.34 2.64
CA VAL A 13 2.62 7.48 2.51
C VAL A 13 1.47 8.38 2.10
N CYS A 14 0.89 8.05 0.95
CA CYS A 14 -0.13 8.86 0.29
C CYS A 14 -1.43 8.09 0.25
N PHE A 15 -2.52 8.68 0.72
CA PHE A 15 -3.85 8.06 0.75
C PHE A 15 -4.79 8.62 -0.31
N GLU A 16 -5.59 7.74 -0.91
CA GLU A 16 -6.77 8.07 -1.72
C GLU A 16 -7.88 7.08 -1.38
N GLU A 17 -9.00 7.56 -0.83
CA GLU A 17 -10.10 6.72 -0.37
C GLU A 17 -9.67 5.55 0.57
N THR A 18 -9.72 4.31 0.07
CA THR A 18 -9.25 3.08 0.75
C THR A 18 -7.81 2.70 0.37
N GLN A 19 -7.29 3.30 -0.70
CA GLN A 19 -5.99 3.01 -1.26
C GLN A 19 -4.89 3.84 -0.63
N PHE A 20 -3.67 3.29 -0.67
CA PHE A 20 -2.47 4.04 -0.36
C PHE A 20 -1.28 3.65 -1.23
N TRP A 21 -0.33 4.57 -1.32
CA TRP A 21 0.96 4.40 -1.98
C TRP A 21 2.07 4.71 -1.00
N VAL A 22 3.16 3.93 -1.09
CA VAL A 22 4.40 4.23 -0.38
C VAL A 22 5.37 4.82 -1.38
N THR A 23 5.81 6.06 -1.16
CA THR A 23 6.95 6.62 -1.88
C THR A 23 8.23 6.31 -1.11
N HIS A 24 9.19 5.65 -1.76
CA HIS A 24 10.51 5.36 -1.22
C HIS A 24 11.57 5.74 -2.26
N ARG A 25 12.45 6.67 -1.91
CA ARG A 25 13.49 7.20 -2.82
C ARG A 25 12.90 7.71 -4.13
N ARG A 26 11.80 8.47 -4.04
CA ARG A 26 11.04 9.08 -5.16
C ARG A 26 10.28 8.11 -6.06
N GLU A 27 10.36 6.80 -5.80
CA GLU A 27 9.55 5.80 -6.49
C GLU A 27 8.28 5.52 -5.68
N ALA A 28 7.13 5.51 -6.36
CA ALA A 28 5.84 5.20 -5.77
C ALA A 28 5.50 3.72 -5.96
N TYR A 29 5.12 3.06 -4.87
CA TYR A 29 4.72 1.65 -4.85
C TYR A 29 3.27 1.58 -4.39
N GLY A 30 2.42 0.99 -5.23
CA GLY A 30 0.98 0.86 -4.99
C GLY A 30 0.18 0.66 -6.28
N PRO A 31 -1.15 0.72 -6.23
CA PRO A 31 -1.93 0.89 -5.00
C PRO A 31 -1.83 -0.32 -4.08
N PHE A 32 -1.74 -0.06 -2.78
CA PHE A 32 -2.18 -0.99 -1.75
C PHE A 32 -3.64 -0.67 -1.43
N ASP A 33 -4.47 -1.68 -1.23
CA ASP A 33 -5.90 -1.52 -0.99
C ASP A 33 -6.40 -2.55 0.02
N TYR A 34 -7.62 -2.33 0.51
CA TYR A 34 -8.32 -3.27 1.36
C TYR A 34 -9.82 -3.25 1.08
N GLN A 35 -10.48 -4.39 1.27
CA GLN A 35 -11.93 -4.51 1.15
C GLN A 35 -12.45 -5.49 2.20
N TRP A 36 -13.72 -5.36 2.57
CA TRP A 36 -14.40 -6.43 3.30
C TRP A 36 -14.44 -7.70 2.45
N SER A 37 -14.18 -8.84 3.07
CA SER A 37 -14.36 -10.14 2.41
C SER A 37 -15.81 -10.31 1.97
N SER A 38 -16.04 -11.09 0.91
CA SER A 38 -17.39 -11.31 0.35
C SER A 38 -18.34 -12.02 1.32
N ASP A 39 -17.81 -12.77 2.27
CA ASP A 39 -18.55 -13.41 3.37
C ASP A 39 -18.69 -12.50 4.60
N LEU A 40 -18.12 -11.28 4.56
CA LEU A 40 -18.11 -10.26 5.60
C LEU A 40 -17.48 -10.69 6.94
N TYR A 41 -16.73 -11.79 6.95
CA TYR A 41 -16.03 -12.28 8.15
C TYR A 41 -14.63 -11.69 8.35
N GLY A 42 -14.12 -10.91 7.41
CA GLY A 42 -12.79 -10.32 7.52
C GLY A 42 -12.51 -9.22 6.51
N VAL A 43 -11.25 -8.82 6.47
CA VAL A 43 -10.71 -7.82 5.53
C VAL A 43 -9.67 -8.48 4.65
N GLU A 44 -9.79 -8.31 3.35
CA GLU A 44 -8.81 -8.75 2.37
C GLU A 44 -7.88 -7.59 1.98
N LEU A 45 -6.61 -7.90 1.75
CA LEU A 45 -5.56 -6.93 1.44
C LEU A 45 -5.02 -7.15 0.03
N PHE A 46 -4.90 -6.07 -0.73
CA PHE A 46 -4.52 -6.11 -2.16
C PHE A 46 -3.34 -5.21 -2.47
N PHE A 47 -2.50 -5.65 -3.39
CA PHE A 47 -1.45 -4.86 -4.00
C PHE A 47 -1.59 -4.96 -5.52
N GLN A 48 -1.82 -3.83 -6.18
CA GLN A 48 -2.08 -3.76 -7.62
C GLN A 48 -3.20 -4.72 -8.10
N GLY A 49 -4.22 -4.92 -7.26
CA GLY A 49 -5.35 -5.81 -7.54
C GLY A 49 -5.12 -7.28 -7.23
N GLU A 50 -3.91 -7.68 -6.82
CA GLU A 50 -3.61 -9.05 -6.39
C GLU A 50 -3.68 -9.17 -4.86
N LYS A 51 -4.40 -10.17 -4.35
CA LYS A 51 -4.54 -10.42 -2.92
C LYS A 51 -3.18 -10.84 -2.35
N PHE A 52 -2.72 -10.12 -1.33
CA PHE A 52 -1.48 -10.46 -0.61
C PHE A 52 -1.73 -10.87 0.84
N GLY A 53 -2.93 -10.64 1.37
CA GLY A 53 -3.24 -10.96 2.75
C GLY A 53 -4.71 -10.87 3.10
N GLU A 54 -5.02 -11.25 4.33
CA GLU A 54 -6.32 -11.16 4.94
C GLU A 54 -6.22 -11.05 6.46
N CYS A 55 -7.25 -10.45 7.06
CA CYS A 55 -7.42 -10.32 8.48
C CYS A 55 -8.83 -10.80 8.85
N CYS A 56 -8.93 -11.94 9.51
CA CYS A 56 -10.22 -12.52 9.91
C CYS A 56 -10.68 -11.96 11.26
N ASN A 57 -9.75 -11.60 12.14
CA ASN A 57 -10.00 -10.96 13.44
C ASN A 57 -8.70 -10.35 13.98
N ALA A 58 -8.75 -9.75 15.18
CA ALA A 58 -7.61 -9.10 15.81
C ALA A 58 -6.38 -10.01 16.02
N GLU A 59 -6.55 -11.34 16.07
CA GLU A 59 -5.48 -12.31 16.31
C GLU A 59 -5.04 -13.03 15.03
N GLN A 60 -5.87 -13.02 13.99
CA GLN A 60 -5.67 -13.74 12.74
C GLN A 60 -5.41 -12.77 11.59
N PHE A 61 -4.15 -12.39 11.46
CA PHE A 61 -3.63 -11.57 10.38
C PHE A 61 -2.59 -12.34 9.57
N PHE A 62 -2.86 -12.56 8.29
CA PHE A 62 -1.99 -13.27 7.37
C PHE A 62 -1.67 -12.37 6.18
N ALA A 63 -0.39 -12.13 5.90
CA ALA A 63 0.00 -11.37 4.71
C ALA A 63 1.39 -11.78 4.22
N ASP A 64 1.54 -11.89 2.91
CA ASP A 64 2.81 -12.16 2.25
C ASP A 64 3.00 -11.26 1.01
N LEU A 65 3.92 -10.30 1.15
CA LEU A 65 4.33 -9.42 0.06
C LEU A 65 5.57 -9.93 -0.69
N LYS A 66 6.16 -11.07 -0.30
CA LYS A 66 7.36 -11.62 -0.95
C LYS A 66 7.20 -11.82 -2.47
N PRO A 67 6.04 -12.29 -3.01
CA PRO A 67 5.90 -12.51 -4.45
C PRO A 67 6.13 -11.25 -5.29
N PHE A 68 5.80 -10.07 -4.75
CA PHE A 68 5.89 -8.79 -5.46
C PHE A 68 7.29 -8.17 -5.48
N ARG A 69 8.27 -8.77 -4.76
CA ARG A 69 9.69 -8.36 -4.76
C ARG A 69 9.91 -6.86 -4.48
N LEU A 70 9.10 -6.31 -3.59
CA LEU A 70 9.18 -4.90 -3.18
C LEU A 70 10.44 -4.64 -2.33
N PRO A 71 10.97 -3.41 -2.30
CA PRO A 71 12.02 -3.05 -1.35
C PRO A 71 11.56 -3.35 0.08
N GLN A 72 12.45 -3.91 0.91
CA GLN A 72 12.11 -4.28 2.29
C GLN A 72 11.47 -3.12 3.08
N ARG A 73 11.97 -1.89 2.92
CA ARG A 73 11.39 -0.71 3.58
C ARG A 73 9.98 -0.38 3.12
N VAL A 74 9.65 -0.66 1.86
CA VAL A 74 8.28 -0.51 1.35
C VAL A 74 7.37 -1.55 1.97
N VAL A 75 7.83 -2.80 2.07
CA VAL A 75 7.09 -3.88 2.75
C VAL A 75 6.81 -3.52 4.21
N GLU A 76 7.84 -3.10 4.97
CA GLU A 76 7.69 -2.70 6.37
C GLU A 76 6.64 -1.59 6.54
N VAL A 77 6.74 -0.52 5.74
CA VAL A 77 5.77 0.58 5.77
C VAL A 77 4.37 0.09 5.42
N ALA A 78 4.23 -0.65 4.31
CA ALA A 78 2.93 -1.15 3.87
C ALA A 78 2.25 -2.02 4.94
N MET A 79 3.01 -2.90 5.59
CA MET A 79 2.49 -3.75 6.66
C MET A 79 2.04 -2.95 7.88
N HIS A 80 2.82 -1.95 8.31
CA HIS A 80 2.42 -1.08 9.42
C HIS A 80 1.18 -0.23 9.09
N VAL A 81 1.11 0.28 7.87
CA VAL A 81 -0.06 1.04 7.38
C VAL A 81 -1.29 0.13 7.33
N SER A 82 -1.22 -1.02 6.67
CA SER A 82 -2.34 -1.97 6.58
C SER A 82 -2.86 -2.38 7.96
N ALA A 83 -1.97 -2.68 8.89
CA ALA A 83 -2.36 -3.05 10.24
C ALA A 83 -3.00 -1.87 11.02
N ALA A 84 -2.58 -0.62 10.78
CA ALA A 84 -3.23 0.57 11.33
C ALA A 84 -4.64 0.76 10.75
N LEU A 85 -4.79 0.60 9.43
CA LEU A 85 -6.07 0.72 8.74
C LEU A 85 -7.05 -0.34 9.25
N ILE A 86 -6.61 -1.59 9.36
CA ILE A 86 -7.43 -2.68 9.90
C ILE A 86 -7.84 -2.43 11.34
N GLN A 87 -6.92 -2.02 12.20
CA GLN A 87 -7.27 -1.64 13.57
C GLN A 87 -8.33 -0.54 13.58
N SER A 88 -8.17 0.51 12.77
CA SER A 88 -9.13 1.62 12.73
C SER A 88 -10.54 1.19 12.30
N MET A 89 -10.64 0.15 11.46
CA MET A 89 -11.92 -0.42 11.04
C MET A 89 -12.62 -1.15 12.19
N PHE A 90 -11.88 -1.96 12.97
CA PHE A 90 -12.45 -2.68 14.11
C PHE A 90 -12.79 -1.74 15.29
N ASP A 91 -11.96 -0.72 15.53
CA ASP A 91 -12.14 0.22 16.64
C ASP A 91 -13.13 1.37 16.32
N SER A 92 -13.77 1.36 15.13
CA SER A 92 -14.68 2.41 14.65
C SER A 92 -14.08 3.83 14.70
N ILE A 93 -12.77 3.93 14.44
CA ILE A 93 -12.02 5.18 14.49
C ILE A 93 -12.33 6.00 13.23
N ASN A 94 -12.62 7.29 13.39
CA ASN A 94 -12.90 8.18 12.27
C ASN A 94 -11.64 8.42 11.39
N ARG A 95 -11.83 8.94 10.17
CA ARG A 95 -10.76 9.08 9.18
C ARG A 95 -9.58 9.96 9.64
N SER A 96 -9.82 11.02 10.40
CA SER A 96 -8.76 11.92 10.88
C SER A 96 -7.87 11.21 11.90
N ASP A 97 -8.50 10.49 12.82
CA ASP A 97 -7.82 9.74 13.87
C ASP A 97 -7.07 8.52 13.29
N ARG A 98 -7.55 7.96 12.18
CA ARG A 98 -6.87 6.90 11.42
C ARG A 98 -5.50 7.33 10.90
N LEU A 99 -5.38 8.56 10.37
CA LEU A 99 -4.07 9.06 9.90
C LEU A 99 -3.09 9.25 11.06
N MET A 100 -3.57 9.74 12.20
CA MET A 100 -2.76 9.85 13.41
C MET A 100 -2.30 8.49 13.93
N LEU A 101 -3.16 7.46 13.84
CA LEU A 101 -2.78 6.09 14.17
C LEU A 101 -1.66 5.57 13.25
N VAL A 102 -1.75 5.82 11.94
CA VAL A 102 -0.69 5.46 10.98
C VAL A 102 0.61 6.16 11.34
N VAL A 103 0.59 7.48 11.56
CA VAL A 103 1.78 8.27 11.95
C VAL A 103 2.41 7.69 13.22
N SER A 104 1.62 7.49 14.28
CA SER A 104 2.11 6.94 15.55
C SER A 104 2.72 5.54 15.39
N ARG A 105 2.11 4.67 14.57
CA ARG A 105 2.67 3.34 14.31
C ARG A 105 3.99 3.40 13.56
N LEU A 106 4.11 4.25 12.54
CA LEU A 106 5.34 4.43 11.80
C LEU A 106 6.45 4.99 12.70
N GLU A 107 6.15 5.95 13.56
CA GLU A 107 7.11 6.48 14.53
C GLU A 107 7.61 5.40 15.50
N ARG A 108 6.70 4.62 16.08
CA ARG A 108 7.04 3.51 16.99
C ARG A 108 7.87 2.41 16.33
N ALA A 109 7.74 2.25 15.00
CA ALA A 109 8.53 1.32 14.19
C ALA A 109 9.87 1.90 13.72
N GLY A 110 10.20 3.16 14.04
CA GLY A 110 11.42 3.82 13.56
C GLY A 110 11.36 4.26 12.09
N LEU A 111 10.15 4.40 11.54
CA LEU A 111 9.85 4.79 10.16
C LEU A 111 9.39 6.26 10.04
N ASN A 112 9.74 7.10 11.01
CA ASN A 112 9.36 8.51 11.12
C ASN A 112 9.82 9.40 9.94
N ARG A 113 10.64 8.89 9.03
CA ARG A 113 11.02 9.58 7.79
C ARG A 113 9.89 9.64 6.76
N TYR A 114 8.89 8.76 6.84
CA TYR A 114 7.79 8.71 5.90
C TYR A 114 6.71 9.70 6.30
N SER A 115 6.57 10.77 5.52
CA SER A 115 5.49 11.75 5.71
C SER A 115 4.13 11.17 5.30
N VAL A 116 3.10 11.31 6.14
CA VAL A 116 1.75 10.84 5.82
C VAL A 116 0.92 11.98 5.22
N GLN A 117 0.33 11.75 4.05
CA GLN A 117 -0.36 12.77 3.25
C GLN A 117 -1.68 12.25 2.66
N ASN A 118 -2.69 13.10 2.54
CA ASN A 118 -3.97 12.79 1.89
C ASN A 118 -3.97 13.34 0.44
N ARG A 119 -2.98 12.91 -0.35
CA ARG A 119 -2.72 13.35 -1.72
C ARG A 119 -1.95 12.26 -2.47
N ILE A 120 -2.29 11.97 -3.72
CA ILE A 120 -1.52 11.10 -4.62
C ILE A 120 -0.18 11.78 -5.00
N PRO A 121 0.96 11.07 -5.02
CA PRO A 121 2.21 11.62 -5.54
C PRO A 121 2.09 11.81 -7.06
N SER A 122 2.50 12.98 -7.57
CA SER A 122 2.43 13.31 -9.02
C SER A 122 3.22 12.36 -9.93
N SER A 123 4.02 11.44 -9.37
CA SER A 123 4.78 10.41 -10.08
C SER A 123 4.14 9.02 -10.08
N ALA A 124 2.95 8.85 -9.46
CA ALA A 124 2.17 7.60 -9.52
C ALA A 124 1.53 7.42 -10.91
N ASN A 125 2.35 7.35 -11.96
CA ASN A 125 1.94 6.60 -13.14
C ASN A 125 1.95 5.13 -12.71
N PRO A 126 0.85 4.37 -12.90
CA PRO A 126 0.86 2.94 -12.67
C PRO A 126 1.95 2.36 -13.57
N THR A 127 2.99 1.79 -12.97
CA THR A 127 4.02 1.09 -13.72
C THR A 127 3.30 0.00 -14.52
N PRO A 128 3.26 0.05 -15.86
CA PRO A 128 2.60 -1.00 -16.61
C PRO A 128 3.41 -2.26 -16.40
N PHE A 129 2.73 -3.30 -15.93
CA PHE A 129 3.28 -4.65 -15.88
C PHE A 129 3.81 -4.99 -17.27
N LYS A 130 5.13 -5.20 -17.39
CA LYS A 130 5.69 -5.93 -18.54
C LYS A 130 5.33 -7.39 -18.35
N ASN A 131 4.11 -7.77 -18.70
CA ASN A 131 3.74 -9.16 -18.95
C ASN A 131 4.58 -9.65 -20.14
N SER A 132 5.79 -10.11 -19.86
CA SER A 132 6.55 -10.95 -20.79
C SER A 132 5.99 -12.37 -20.66
N LEU A 133 4.75 -12.57 -21.10
CA LEU A 133 4.26 -13.90 -21.41
C LEU A 133 5.13 -14.42 -22.56
N PRO A 134 5.85 -15.55 -22.42
CA PRO A 134 6.48 -16.17 -23.58
C PRO A 134 5.38 -16.52 -24.58
N SER A 135 5.55 -16.06 -25.82
CA SER A 135 4.63 -16.42 -26.91
C SER A 135 4.53 -17.94 -27.01
N PRO A 136 3.34 -18.51 -27.23
CA PRO A 136 3.20 -19.94 -27.43
C PRO A 136 4.06 -20.38 -28.64
N PRO A 137 4.67 -21.58 -28.59
CA PRO A 137 5.46 -22.07 -29.70
C PRO A 137 4.59 -22.11 -30.95
N LYS A 138 5.10 -21.50 -32.03
CA LYS A 138 4.51 -21.65 -33.36
C LYS A 138 4.64 -23.12 -33.73
N ASN A 139 3.52 -23.85 -33.74
CA ASN A 139 3.47 -25.15 -34.40
C ASN A 139 3.86 -24.93 -35.86
N GLN A 140 5.04 -25.42 -36.24
CA GLN A 140 5.42 -25.65 -37.61
C GLN A 140 4.91 -27.05 -37.98
N ASN A 141 4.05 -27.09 -39.01
CA ASN A 141 3.62 -28.23 -39.83
C ASN A 141 3.10 -29.49 -39.14
#